data_AF-A0A968WH55-F1
#
_entry.id   AF-A0A968WH55-F1
#
_cell.length_a   1.000
_cell.length_b   1.000
_cell.length_c   1.000
_cell.angle_alpha   90.00
_cell.angle_beta   90.00
_cell.angle_gamma   90.00
#
_symmetry.space_group_name_H-M   'P 1'
#
loop_
_entity.id
_entity.type
_entity.pdbx_description
1 polymer ?
#
loop_
_entity_poly.entity_id
_entity_poly.type
_entity_poly.pdbx_seq_one_letter_code
_entity_poly.pdbx_strand_id
1 'polypeptide(L)'
;MTEISKNISRRSFIKLSGMTGAVLAVGYYMPALGKDPKIVNAGDAASQGIDLNAWISIDTTGKVTITNHRAEMGQGSFQSVPQIIAEELEVNLTDVNIVFAQGDQKKYGSQITGG
;
A
#
# COMPACT_ATOMS: atom_id res chain seq x y z
N MET A 1 9.75 34.89 40.79
CA MET A 1 10.67 34.32 39.79
C MET A 1 10.98 32.90 40.22
N THR A 2 10.25 31.92 39.71
CA THR A 2 10.62 30.50 39.87
C THR A 2 10.05 29.72 38.70
N GLU A 3 10.84 29.61 37.64
CA GLU A 3 10.60 28.73 36.50
C GLU A 3 10.61 27.27 37.00
N ILE A 4 9.47 26.58 36.90
CA ILE A 4 9.38 25.15 37.18
C ILE A 4 9.92 24.42 35.95
N SER A 5 11.25 24.27 35.86
CA SER A 5 11.88 23.36 34.90
C SER A 5 11.50 21.93 35.27
N LYS A 6 10.41 21.42 34.68
CA LYS A 6 9.97 20.03 34.79
C LYS A 6 10.95 19.15 34.00
N ASN A 7 12.06 18.80 34.64
CA ASN A 7 13.09 17.95 34.06
C ASN A 7 12.57 16.51 34.01
N ILE A 8 11.72 16.19 33.03
CA ILE A 8 11.22 14.85 32.82
C ILE A 8 12.40 13.99 32.37
N SER A 9 12.88 13.13 33.28
CA SER A 9 13.92 12.17 32.95
C SER A 9 13.46 11.28 31.80
N ARG A 10 14.32 11.09 30.79
CA ARG A 10 14.07 10.18 29.65
C ARG A 10 13.57 8.80 30.11
N ARG A 11 14.12 8.31 31.23
CA ARG A 11 13.70 7.05 31.86
C ARG A 11 12.27 7.11 32.40
N SER A 12 11.88 8.22 33.02
CA SER A 12 10.51 8.42 33.52
C SER A 12 9.51 8.60 32.38
N PHE A 13 9.92 9.24 31.28
CA PHE A 13 9.10 9.34 30.07
C PHE A 13 8.84 7.98 29.43
N ILE A 14 9.88 7.14 29.29
CA ILE A 14 9.73 5.77 28.75
C ILE A 14 8.85 4.91 29.67
N LYS A 15 9.00 5.02 30.99
CA LYS A 15 8.14 4.31 31.94
C LYS A 15 6.67 4.76 31.86
N LEU A 16 6.43 6.06 31.77
CA LEU A 16 5.07 6.61 31.73
C LEU A 16 4.37 6.31 30.39
N SER A 17 5.07 6.44 29.26
CA SER A 17 4.54 6.11 27.94
C SER A 17 4.29 4.61 27.74
N GLY A 18 5.13 3.75 28.34
CA GLY A 18 4.91 2.30 28.34
C GLY A 18 3.71 1.86 29.18
N MET A 19 3.43 2.55 30.30
CA MET A 19 2.26 2.26 31.15
C MET A 19 0.94 2.72 30.52
N THR A 20 0.94 3.85 29.81
CA THR A 20 -0.22 4.36 29.06
C THR A 20 -0.29 3.76 27.65
N GLY A 21 0.31 2.58 27.47
CA GLY A 21 0.68 1.99 26.18
C GLY A 21 -0.37 2.15 25.09
N ALA A 22 0.00 2.87 24.03
CA ALA A 22 -0.69 2.75 22.76
C ALA A 22 -0.44 1.34 22.23
N VAL A 23 -1.47 0.50 22.22
CA VAL A 23 -1.42 -0.81 21.56
C VAL A 23 -1.75 -0.58 20.09
N LEU A 24 -0.77 -0.77 19.20
CA LEU A 24 -1.01 -0.87 17.78
C LEU A 24 -1.45 -2.30 17.45
N ALA A 25 -2.76 -2.52 17.38
CA ALA A 25 -3.31 -3.77 16.89
C ALA A 25 -3.32 -3.75 15.36
N VAL A 26 -2.38 -4.48 14.73
CA VAL A 26 -2.38 -4.71 13.29
C VAL A 26 -3.16 -5.99 13.02
N GLY A 27 -4.39 -5.86 12.51
CA GLY A 27 -5.18 -7.00 12.07
C GLY A 27 -4.71 -7.47 10.69
N TYR A 28 -4.33 -8.75 10.58
CA TYR A 28 -4.10 -9.40 9.28
C TYR A 28 -5.29 -10.32 8.97
N TYR A 29 -5.93 -10.11 7.82
CA TYR A 29 -7.04 -10.93 7.34
C TYR A 29 -6.51 -11.98 6.36
N MET A 30 -6.51 -13.25 6.77
CA MET A 30 -6.37 -14.37 5.84
C MET A 30 -7.75 -14.97 5.57
N PRO A 31 -8.33 -14.84 4.36
CA PRO A 31 -9.54 -15.54 3.99
C PRO A 31 -9.23 -17.03 3.81
N ALA A 32 -9.21 -17.78 4.91
CA ALA A 32 -9.34 -19.23 4.88
C ALA A 32 -10.83 -19.60 4.67
N LEU A 33 -11.42 -19.10 3.58
CA LEU A 33 -12.61 -19.74 3.03
C LEU A 33 -12.09 -20.85 2.11
N GLY A 34 -12.41 -22.09 2.47
CA GLY A 34 -12.10 -23.31 1.70
C GLY A 34 -12.71 -23.30 0.31
N LYS A 35 -12.19 -22.43 -0.56
CA LYS A 35 -12.27 -22.57 -2.01
C LYS A 35 -11.28 -23.66 -2.40
N ASP A 36 -11.72 -24.53 -3.30
CA ASP A 36 -10.90 -25.59 -3.87
C ASP A 36 -9.50 -25.06 -4.19
N PRO A 37 -8.44 -25.79 -3.80
CA PRO A 37 -7.08 -25.35 -4.11
C PRO A 37 -6.99 -25.23 -5.63
N LYS A 38 -6.89 -23.99 -6.12
CA LYS A 38 -6.41 -23.78 -7.47
C LYS A 38 -5.03 -24.41 -7.51
N ILE A 39 -4.86 -25.43 -8.34
CA ILE A 39 -3.55 -25.98 -8.66
C ILE A 39 -2.82 -24.86 -9.40
N VAL A 40 -2.14 -24.01 -8.65
CA VAL A 40 -1.15 -23.09 -9.18
C VAL A 40 0.10 -23.94 -9.35
N ASN A 41 0.58 -24.08 -10.60
CA ASN A 41 1.89 -24.69 -10.80
C ASN A 41 2.90 -23.90 -9.98
N ALA A 42 3.85 -24.60 -9.34
CA ALA A 42 4.87 -23.95 -8.52
C ALA A 42 5.68 -22.89 -9.30
N GLY A 43 5.71 -22.97 -10.64
CA GLY A 43 6.27 -21.95 -11.52
C GLY A 43 5.44 -20.66 -11.61
N ASP A 44 4.11 -20.73 -11.47
CA ASP A 44 3.21 -19.57 -11.54
C ASP A 44 3.13 -18.83 -10.21
N ALA A 45 3.20 -19.55 -9.08
CA ALA A 45 3.15 -18.94 -7.74
C ALA A 45 4.42 -18.14 -7.39
N ALA A 46 5.58 -18.53 -7.92
CA ALA A 46 6.83 -17.80 -7.74
C ALA A 46 6.95 -16.55 -8.64
N SER A 47 6.15 -16.50 -9.72
CA SER A 47 6.13 -15.40 -10.69
C SER A 47 5.04 -14.36 -10.42
N GLN A 48 4.10 -14.65 -9.52
CA GLN A 48 3.03 -13.72 -9.17
C GLN A 48 3.49 -12.91 -7.96
N GLY A 49 3.77 -11.63 -8.21
CA GLY A 49 4.02 -10.66 -7.15
C GLY A 49 2.93 -10.66 -6.07
N ILE A 50 3.22 -9.97 -4.98
CA ILE A 50 2.25 -9.72 -3.93
C ILE A 50 1.30 -8.62 -4.43
N ASP A 51 0.07 -9.00 -4.75
CA ASP A 51 -1.03 -8.05 -4.95
C ASP A 51 -1.44 -7.47 -3.59
N LEU A 52 -1.10 -6.21 -3.33
CA LEU A 52 -1.49 -5.52 -2.09
C LEU A 52 -2.97 -5.15 -2.10
N ASN A 53 -3.45 -4.65 -3.24
CA ASN A 53 -4.85 -4.36 -3.50
C ASN A 53 -5.12 -4.41 -5.02
N ALA A 54 -6.35 -4.08 -5.45
CA ALA A 54 -6.69 -4.07 -6.87
C ALA A 54 -5.82 -3.11 -7.71
N TRP A 55 -5.22 -2.10 -7.09
CA TRP A 55 -4.51 -0.99 -7.74
C TRP A 55 -2.99 -1.09 -7.65
N ILE A 56 -2.45 -1.78 -6.64
CA ILE A 56 -1.00 -1.82 -6.37
C ILE A 56 -0.58 -3.27 -6.23
N SER A 57 0.43 -3.67 -7.00
CA SER A 57 1.12 -4.96 -6.87
C SER A 57 2.63 -4.76 -6.80
N ILE A 58 3.32 -5.63 -6.09
CA ILE A 58 4.78 -5.61 -5.96
C ILE A 58 5.30 -6.97 -6.38
N ASP A 59 6.14 -7.01 -7.41
CA ASP A 59 6.73 -8.27 -7.87
C ASP A 59 7.80 -8.81 -6.89
N THR A 60 8.23 -10.05 -7.10
CA THR A 60 9.26 -10.69 -6.27
C THR A 60 10.66 -10.08 -6.44
N THR A 61 10.86 -9.24 -7.46
CA THR A 61 12.08 -8.46 -7.70
C THR A 61 12.04 -7.07 -7.05
N GLY A 62 10.91 -6.68 -6.46
CA GLY A 62 10.70 -5.38 -5.81
C GLY A 62 10.13 -4.30 -6.74
N LYS A 63 9.71 -4.63 -7.96
CA LYS A 63 9.07 -3.66 -8.86
C LYS A 63 7.62 -3.42 -8.48
N VAL A 64 7.23 -2.15 -8.37
CA VAL A 64 5.88 -1.73 -8.00
C VAL A 64 5.07 -1.46 -9.26
N THR A 65 3.92 -2.10 -9.42
CA THR A 65 2.98 -1.81 -10.51
C THR A 65 1.76 -1.09 -9.95
N ILE A 66 1.46 0.07 -10.51
CA ILE A 66 0.31 0.90 -10.16
C ILE A 66 -0.68 0.86 -11.33
N THR A 67 -1.88 0.37 -11.05
CA THR A 67 -2.99 0.32 -11.99
C THR A 67 -3.87 1.54 -11.81
N ASN A 68 -4.10 2.31 -12.88
CA ASN A 68 -5.01 3.46 -12.86
C ASN A 68 -6.22 3.19 -13.76
N HIS A 69 -7.44 3.34 -13.22
CA HIS A 69 -8.69 3.15 -13.98
C HIS A 69 -9.25 4.44 -14.59
N ARG A 70 -8.73 5.61 -14.21
CA ARG A 70 -9.19 6.88 -14.75
C ARG A 70 -8.37 7.23 -15.97
N ALA A 71 -9.04 7.64 -17.05
CA ALA A 71 -8.36 8.09 -18.25
C ALA A 71 -7.52 9.33 -17.97
N GLU A 72 -6.32 9.35 -18.51
CA GLU A 72 -5.46 10.52 -18.56
C GLU A 72 -5.83 11.37 -19.78
N MET A 73 -6.21 12.62 -19.54
CA MET A 73 -6.59 13.60 -20.56
C MET A 73 -5.75 14.88 -20.45
N GLY A 74 -4.60 14.82 -19.76
CA GLY A 74 -3.68 15.94 -19.56
C GLY A 74 -3.72 16.55 -18.16
N GLN A 75 -4.49 15.97 -17.22
CA GLN A 75 -4.52 16.38 -15.82
C GLN A 75 -3.30 15.91 -15.01
N GLY A 76 -2.50 14.98 -15.54
CA GLY A 76 -1.28 14.48 -14.89
C GLY A 76 -1.52 13.43 -13.81
N SER A 77 -2.67 12.76 -13.79
CA SER A 77 -2.99 11.69 -12.84
C SER A 77 -2.06 10.47 -12.98
N PHE A 78 -1.56 10.21 -14.19
CA PHE A 78 -0.54 9.18 -14.43
C PHE A 78 0.86 9.57 -13.95
N GLN A 79 1.07 10.82 -13.53
CA GLN A 79 2.36 11.29 -13.06
C GLN A 79 2.36 11.53 -11.54
N SER A 80 1.37 12.27 -11.04
CA SER A 80 1.30 12.67 -9.64
C SER A 80 1.00 11.50 -8.70
N VAL A 81 0.06 10.64 -9.07
CA VAL A 81 -0.32 9.49 -8.23
C VAL A 81 0.84 8.50 -8.07
N PRO A 82 1.55 8.11 -9.14
CA PRO A 82 2.72 7.25 -8.99
C PRO A 82 3.87 7.87 -8.21
N GLN A 83 4.09 9.19 -8.33
CA GLN A 83 5.10 9.89 -7.55
C GLN A 83 4.81 9.83 -6.05
N ILE A 84 3.58 10.15 -5.64
CA ILE A 84 3.17 10.08 -4.23
C ILE A 84 3.32 8.65 -3.70
N ILE A 85 2.88 7.65 -4.45
CA ILE A 85 3.00 6.24 -4.03
C ILE A 85 4.47 5.81 -3.93
N ALA A 86 5.33 6.24 -4.85
CA ALA A 86 6.75 5.95 -4.80
C ALA A 86 7.41 6.54 -3.54
N GLU A 87 7.04 7.77 -3.18
CA GLU A 87 7.51 8.46 -1.97
C GLU A 87 7.07 7.73 -0.70
N GLU A 88 5.80 7.33 -0.60
CA GLU A 88 5.27 6.61 0.58
C GLU A 88 5.86 5.20 0.74
N LEU A 89 6.25 4.55 -0.37
CA LEU A 89 6.90 3.24 -0.35
C LEU A 89 8.42 3.32 -0.26
N GLU A 90 9.00 4.53 -0.26
CA GLU A 90 10.45 4.76 -0.30
C GLU A 90 11.17 4.02 -1.45
N VAL A 91 10.54 3.96 -2.64
CA VAL A 91 11.08 3.29 -3.84
C VAL A 91 11.51 4.28 -4.91
N ASN A 92 12.49 3.88 -5.75
CA ASN A 92 12.87 4.68 -6.91
C ASN A 92 11.75 4.68 -7.95
N LEU A 93 11.51 5.84 -8.58
CA LEU A 93 10.54 5.98 -9.68
C LEU A 93 10.84 5.04 -10.86
N THR A 94 12.10 4.65 -11.07
CA THR A 94 12.50 3.70 -12.11
C THR A 94 11.97 2.28 -11.89
N ASP A 95 11.58 1.97 -10.66
CA ASP A 95 11.02 0.68 -10.27
C ASP A 95 9.49 0.69 -10.19
N VAL A 96 8.87 1.82 -10.54
CA VAL A 96 7.42 1.97 -10.62
C VAL A 96 6.97 1.85 -12.08
N ASN A 97 6.11 0.86 -12.34
CA ASN A 97 5.44 0.66 -13.61
C ASN A 97 3.97 1.10 -13.49
N ILE A 98 3.47 1.84 -14.48
CA ILE A 98 2.12 2.38 -14.47
C ILE A 98 1.33 1.72 -15.60
N VAL A 99 0.21 1.10 -15.26
CA VAL A 99 -0.64 0.38 -16.23
C VAL A 99 -2.06 0.93 -16.18
N PHE A 100 -2.70 1.04 -17.34
CA PHE A 100 -4.11 1.37 -17.40
C PHE A 100 -4.95 0.13 -17.05
N ALA A 101 -5.97 0.31 -16.21
CA ALA A 101 -6.85 -0.78 -15.81
C ALA A 101 -7.59 -1.33 -17.02
N GLN A 102 -7.60 -2.65 -17.19
CA GLN A 102 -8.46 -3.28 -18.18
C GLN A 102 -9.94 -3.15 -17.76
N GLY A 103 -10.85 -3.26 -18.73
CA GLY A 103 -12.29 -3.17 -18.49
C GLY A 103 -12.82 -4.36 -17.68
N ASP A 104 -12.72 -4.28 -16.36
CA ASP A 104 -13.29 -5.24 -15.40
C ASP A 104 -14.07 -4.49 -14.32
N GLN A 105 -15.40 -4.49 -14.45
CA GLN A 105 -16.28 -3.78 -13.53
C GLN A 105 -16.27 -4.39 -12.12
N LYS A 106 -16.00 -5.68 -11.97
CA LYS A 106 -15.95 -6.34 -10.66
C LYS A 106 -14.67 -5.97 -9.92
N LYS A 107 -13.54 -5.85 -10.63
CA LYS A 107 -12.23 -5.56 -10.05
C LYS A 107 -11.96 -4.06 -9.88
N TYR A 108 -12.36 -3.26 -10.86
CA TYR A 108 -11.99 -1.84 -10.97
C TYR A 108 -13.17 -0.87 -10.92
N GLY A 109 -14.41 -1.37 -10.85
CA GLY A 109 -15.60 -0.54 -10.82
C GLY A 109 -15.92 0.12 -12.17
N SER A 110 -16.73 1.16 -12.13
CA SER A 110 -17.12 1.91 -13.34
C SER A 110 -15.96 2.72 -13.88
N GLN A 111 -15.61 2.52 -15.16
CA GLN A 111 -14.54 3.24 -15.85
C GLN A 111 -15.08 4.31 -16.82
N ILE A 112 -16.27 4.86 -16.55
CA ILE A 112 -16.84 5.91 -17.39
C ILE A 112 -15.97 7.18 -17.33
N THR A 113 -15.73 7.75 -18.50
CA THR A 113 -15.10 9.06 -18.67
C THR A 113 -16.17 10.06 -19.11
N GLY A 114 -16.83 10.68 -18.13
CA GLY A 114 -17.97 11.57 -18.33
C GLY A 114 -18.91 11.56 -17.13
N GLY A 115 -19.83 12.52 -17.07
CA GLY A 115 -20.96 12.57 -16.14
C GLY A 115 -22.21 11.93 -16.74
#